data_AF-A0A7J9X0V2-F1
#
_entry.id   AF-A0A7J9X0V2-F1
#
_cell.length_a   1.000
_cell.length_b   1.000
_cell.length_c   1.000
_cell.angle_alpha   90.00
_cell.angle_beta   90.00
_cell.angle_gamma   90.00
#
_symmetry.space_group_name_H-M   'P 1'
#
loop_
_entity.id
_entity.type
_entity.pdbx_description
1 polymer ?
#
loop_
_entity_poly.entity_id
_entity_poly.type
_entity_poly.pdbx_seq_one_letter_code
_entity_poly.pdbx_strand_id
1 'polypeptide(L)' 'MKGLGIAAYCWLVMRLGVDTVKPDSWFHAFVRRVLGRDLSDTELVQVMTEAAHRVGRNARELDAGVWELERGGPGTI' A
#
# COMPACT_ATOMS: atom_id res chain seq x y z
N MET A 1 23.31 11.43 -7.34
CA MET A 1 22.03 11.39 -6.59
C MET A 1 21.63 9.92 -6.43
N LYS A 2 21.47 9.43 -5.19
CA LYS A 2 20.85 8.11 -4.97
C LYS A 2 19.41 8.24 -5.43
N GLY A 3 19.08 7.48 -6.50
CA GLY A 3 17.85 7.63 -7.27
C GLY A 3 16.58 7.52 -6.43
N LEU A 4 15.52 8.11 -6.96
CA LEU A 4 14.16 8.06 -6.43
C LEU A 4 13.83 6.63 -5.97
N GLY A 5 13.76 6.40 -4.65
CA GLY A 5 13.45 5.08 -4.11
C GLY A 5 12.06 4.61 -4.55
N ILE A 6 11.82 3.31 -4.58
CA ILE A 6 10.56 2.71 -5.08
C ILE A 6 9.32 3.32 -4.42
N ALA A 7 9.36 3.61 -3.12
CA ALA A 7 8.26 4.30 -2.43
C ALA A 7 7.96 5.70 -3.00
N ALA A 8 9.01 6.47 -3.34
CA ALA A 8 8.85 7.80 -3.92
C ALA A 8 8.41 7.75 -5.39
N TYR A 9 8.85 6.72 -6.14
CA TYR A 9 8.35 6.45 -7.49
C TYR A 9 6.87 6.06 -7.48
N CYS A 10 6.48 5.07 -6.65
CA CYS A 10 5.09 4.63 -6.49
C CYS A 10 4.17 5.80 -6.09
N TRP A 11 4.60 6.63 -5.14
CA TRP A 11 3.88 7.83 -4.75
C TRP A 11 3.68 8.83 -5.91
N LEU A 12 4.67 9.00 -6.78
CA LEU A 12 4.56 9.88 -7.95
C LEU A 12 3.57 9.31 -8.97
N VAL A 13 3.69 8.03 -9.34
CA VAL A 13 2.81 7.43 -10.36
C VAL A 13 1.37 7.31 -9.87
N MET A 14 1.15 7.11 -8.56
CA MET A 14 -0.18 7.21 -7.95
C MET A 14 -0.81 8.58 -8.22
N ARG A 15 -0.06 9.68 -8.13
CA ARG A 15 -0.57 11.03 -8.44
C ARG A 15 -0.86 11.25 -9.92
N LEU A 16 -0.21 10.48 -10.79
CA LEU A 16 -0.44 10.50 -12.24
C LEU A 16 -1.59 9.58 -12.68
N GLY A 17 -2.31 8.96 -11.74
CA GLY A 17 -3.45 8.09 -12.07
C GLY A 17 -3.11 6.62 -12.22
N VAL A 18 -1.85 6.21 -12.03
CA VAL A 18 -1.47 4.80 -12.11
C VAL A 18 -2.04 4.04 -10.92
N ASP A 19 -2.67 2.91 -11.20
CA ASP A 19 -3.23 2.03 -10.19
C ASP A 19 -2.12 1.19 -9.53
N THR A 20 -1.73 1.61 -8.32
CA THR A 20 -0.67 1.00 -7.51
C THR A 20 -0.85 1.43 -6.05
N VAL A 21 -0.17 0.74 -5.13
CA VAL A 21 -0.03 1.15 -3.73
C VAL A 21 1.33 1.80 -3.48
N LYS A 22 1.47 2.52 -2.35
CA LYS A 22 2.76 3.01 -1.85
C LYS A 22 3.32 2.05 -0.79
N PRO A 23 4.52 1.49 -0.96
CA PRO A 23 5.16 0.64 0.05
C PRO A 23 5.74 1.48 1.20
N ASP A 24 4.89 2.04 2.07
CA ASP A 24 5.33 2.75 3.26
C ASP A 24 5.16 1.93 4.55
N SER A 25 5.59 2.51 5.68
CA SER A 25 5.61 1.81 6.97
C SER A 25 4.25 1.28 7.40
N TRP A 26 3.15 1.94 7.01
CA TRP A 26 1.80 1.50 7.36
C TRP A 26 1.42 0.24 6.58
N PHE A 27 1.74 0.22 5.28
CA PHE A 27 1.56 -0.97 4.46
C PHE A 27 2.42 -2.14 4.92
N HIS A 28 3.67 -1.89 5.29
CA HIS A 28 4.55 -2.92 5.86
C HIS A 28 3.99 -3.46 7.18
N ALA A 29 3.49 -2.59 8.06
CA ALA A 29 2.86 -3.01 9.32
C ALA A 29 1.60 -3.86 9.07
N PHE A 30 0.73 -3.41 8.16
CA PHE A 30 -0.48 -4.13 7.76
C PHE A 30 -0.14 -5.52 7.21
N VAL A 31 0.77 -5.61 6.24
CA VAL A 31 1.16 -6.87 5.61
C VAL A 31 1.80 -7.82 6.62
N ARG A 32 2.69 -7.33 7.47
CA ARG A 32 3.29 -8.13 8.54
C ARG A 32 2.23 -8.68 9.49
N ARG A 33 1.23 -7.87 9.85
CA ARG A 33 0.12 -8.28 10.71
C ARG A 33 -0.77 -9.34 10.06
N VAL A 34 -1.02 -9.24 8.76
CA VAL A 34 -1.90 -10.18 8.01
C VAL A 34 -1.19 -11.47 7.64
N LEU A 35 0.06 -11.39 7.16
CA LEU A 35 0.81 -12.53 6.61
C LEU A 35 1.75 -13.20 7.63
N GLY A 36 2.02 -12.54 8.76
CA GLY A 36 3.00 -13.02 9.74
C GLY A 36 4.46 -12.95 9.28
N ARG A 37 4.75 -12.25 8.17
CA ARG A 37 6.10 -12.05 7.61
C ARG A 37 6.22 -10.71 6.92
N ASP A 38 7.45 -10.22 6.79
CA ASP A 38 7.77 -9.03 6.00
C ASP A 38 7.83 -9.36 4.49
N LEU A 39 7.58 -8.34 3.67
CA LEU A 39 7.75 -8.36 2.21
C LEU A 39 8.79 -7.32 1.81
N SER A 40 9.49 -7.55 0.70
CA SER A 40 10.18 -6.45 0.02
C SER A 40 9.18 -5.44 -0.56
N ASP A 41 9.61 -4.20 -0.81
CA ASP A 41 8.75 -3.16 -1.40
C ASP A 41 8.10 -3.62 -2.72
N THR A 42 8.85 -4.33 -3.57
CA THR A 42 8.34 -4.84 -4.85
C THR A 42 7.28 -5.92 -4.64
N GLU A 43 7.53 -6.88 -3.74
CA GLU A 43 6.54 -7.92 -3.41
C GLU A 43 5.28 -7.32 -2.80
N LEU A 44 5.43 -6.32 -1.93
CA LEU A 44 4.32 -5.61 -1.31
C LEU A 44 3.45 -4.95 -2.38
N VAL A 45 4.06 -4.19 -3.30
CA VAL A 45 3.33 -3.53 -4.40
C VAL A 45 2.59 -4.56 -5.25
N GLN A 46 3.24 -5.66 -5.63
CA GLN A 46 2.63 -6.71 -6.45
C GLN A 46 1.46 -7.40 -5.74
N VAL A 47 1.69 -7.90 -4.52
CA VAL A 47 0.69 -8.65 -3.75
C VAL A 47 -0.53 -7.80 -3.46
N MET A 48 -0.34 -6.55 -3.06
CA MET A 48 -1.43 -5.67 -2.66
C MET A 48 -2.23 -5.16 -3.87
N THR A 49 -1.58 -4.91 -5.00
CA THR A 49 -2.27 -4.54 -6.25
C THR A 49 -3.14 -5.70 -6.73
N GLU A 50 -2.59 -6.92 -6.76
CA GLU A 50 -3.35 -8.11 -7.12
C GLU A 50 -4.50 -8.39 -6.14
N ALA A 51 -4.27 -8.20 -4.83
CA ALA A 51 -5.31 -8.33 -3.82
C ALA A 51 -6.46 -7.33 -4.04
N ALA A 52 -6.16 -6.07 -4.37
CA ALA A 52 -7.17 -5.07 -4.69
C ALA A 52 -8.04 -5.52 -5.86
N HIS A 53 -7.41 -5.98 -6.94
CA HIS A 53 -8.12 -6.42 -8.15
C HIS A 53 -9.01 -7.62 -7.89
N ARG A 54 -8.57 -8.59 -7.08
CA ARG A 54 -9.37 -9.76 -6.70
C ARG A 54 -10.61 -9.42 -5.89
N VAL A 55 -10.58 -8.34 -5.11
CA VAL A 55 -11.75 -7.85 -4.34
C VAL A 55 -12.58 -6.82 -5.12
N GLY A 56 -12.28 -6.60 -6.40
CA GLY A 56 -13.02 -5.68 -7.26
C GLY A 56 -12.78 -4.20 -6.92
N ARG A 57 -11.62 -3.87 -6.34
CA ARG A 57 -11.22 -2.52 -5.96
C ARG A 57 -9.97 -2.12 -6.74
N ASN A 58 -9.78 -0.82 -6.93
CA ASN A 58 -8.48 -0.32 -7.38
C ASN A 58 -7.50 -0.26 -6.19
N ALA A 59 -6.20 -0.32 -6.47
CA ALA A 59 -5.15 -0.32 -5.47
C ALA A 59 -5.11 0.99 -4.67
N ARG A 60 -5.54 2.11 -5.25
CA ARG A 60 -5.67 3.40 -4.53
C ARG A 60 -6.73 3.36 -3.43
N GLU A 61 -7.88 2.76 -3.68
CA GLU A 61 -8.93 2.57 -2.68
C GLU A 61 -8.46 1.66 -1.54
N LEU A 62 -7.71 0.61 -1.87
CA LEU A 62 -7.08 -0.25 -0.88
C LEU A 62 -6.04 0.54 -0.05
N ASP A 63 -5.24 1.39 -0.70
CA ASP A 63 -4.23 2.23 -0.03
C ASP A 63 -4.86 3.19 0.99
N ALA A 64 -5.94 3.86 0.60
CA ALA A 64 -6.72 4.70 1.50
C ALA A 64 -7.30 3.90 2.68
N GLY A 65 -7.88 2.73 2.41
CA GLY A 65 -8.49 1.89 3.45
C GLY A 65 -7.49 1.32 4.45
N VAL A 66 -6.31 0.88 3.99
CA VAL A 66 -5.21 0.44 4.87
C VAL A 66 -4.72 1.59 5.73
N TRP A 67 -4.54 2.77 5.13
CA TRP A 67 -4.12 3.95 5.88
C TRP A 67 -5.15 4.38 6.93
N GLU A 68 -6.44 4.36 6.61
CA GLU A 68 -7.52 4.64 7.57
C GLU A 68 -7.52 3.65 8.73
N LEU A 69 -7.39 2.35 8.43
CA LEU A 69 -7.34 1.29 9.43
C LEU A 69 -6.15 1.47 10.38
N GLU A 70 -4.96 1.72 9.84
CA GLU A 70 -3.73 1.80 10.62
C GLU A 70 -3.57 3.14 11.35
N ARG A 71 -4.15 4.25 10.85
CA ARG A 71 -4.12 5.56 11.51
C ARG A 71 -5.10 5.67 12.69
N GLY A 72 -6.07 4.77 12.83
CA GLY A 72 -7.00 4.74 13.97
C GLY A 72 -8.47 4.45 13.67
N GLY A 73 -8.83 4.11 12.42
CA GLY A 73 -10.18 3.75 11.99
C GLY A 73 -11.24 4.87 12.10
N PRO A 74 -12.37 4.76 11.39
CA PRO A 74 -13.57 5.55 11.70
C PRO A 74 -14.14 5.07 13.06
N GLY A 75 -13.84 5.81 14.12
CA GLY A 75 -14.50 5.69 15.42
C GLY A 75 -13.74 4.86 16.47
N THR A 76 -12.75 5.48 17.11
CA THR A 76 -12.55 5.30 18.55
C THR A 76 -13.23 6.48 19.24
N ILE A 77 -14.47 6.26 19.70
CA ILE A 77 -15.14 6.93 20.84
C ILE A 77 -15.54 5.81 21.78
#